data_AF-A0AAQ0LYR7-F1
#
_entry.id   AF-A0AAQ0LYR7-F1
#
_cell.length_a   1.000
_cell.length_b   1.000
_cell.length_c   1.000
_cell.angle_alpha   90.00
_cell.angle_beta   90.00
_cell.angle_gamma   90.00
#
_symmetry.space_group_name_H-M   'P 1'
#
loop_
_entity.id
_entity.type
_entity.pdbx_description
1 polymer ?
#
loop_
_entity_poly.entity_id
_entity_poly.type
_entity_poly.pdbx_seq_one_letter_code
_entity_poly.pdbx_strand_id
1 'polypeptide(L)'
;MNKKTEQQNKINNCMYAMAFKQSVGSTFTYSELREKSGMVCSTNDQREVGRRFAYWIKHTPGLPFKIVGKKNGSLLYKKTGPNPMRHKSNWKGGNN
;
A
#
# COMPACT_ATOMS: atom_id res chain seq x y z
N MET A 1 6.84 4.23 -23.00
CA MET A 1 6.92 3.82 -21.59
C MET A 1 8.35 4.05 -21.11
N ASN A 2 8.58 4.93 -20.12
CA ASN A 2 9.91 5.12 -19.55
C ASN A 2 10.45 3.77 -19.03
N LYS A 3 11.70 3.44 -19.38
CA LYS A 3 12.39 2.24 -18.88
C LYS A 3 12.34 2.27 -17.36
N LYS A 4 11.52 1.37 -16.80
CA LYS A 4 11.45 1.14 -15.35
C LYS A 4 12.81 0.58 -14.96
N THR A 5 13.52 1.24 -14.07
CA THR A 5 14.81 0.71 -13.61
C THR A 5 14.53 -0.53 -12.75
N GLU A 6 15.35 -1.57 -12.89
CA GLU A 6 15.24 -2.76 -12.02
C GLU A 6 15.26 -2.38 -10.54
N GLN A 7 15.99 -1.30 -10.21
CA GLN A 7 16.07 -0.75 -8.87
C GLN A 7 14.72 -0.27 -8.35
N GLN A 8 13.94 0.49 -9.13
CA GLN A 8 12.58 0.91 -8.75
C GLN A 8 11.66 -0.29 -8.47
N ASN A 9 11.74 -1.35 -9.29
CA ASN A 9 10.93 -2.55 -9.10
C ASN A 9 11.34 -3.32 -7.83
N LYS A 10 12.64 -3.46 -7.57
CA LYS A 10 13.16 -4.06 -6.33
C LYS A 10 12.68 -3.28 -5.10
N ILE A 11 12.76 -1.95 -5.16
CA ILE A 11 12.31 -1.09 -4.06
C ILE A 11 10.81 -1.28 -3.83
N ASN A 12 10.01 -1.23 -4.90
CA ASN A 12 8.56 -1.34 -4.80
C ASN A 12 8.12 -2.71 -4.22
N ASN A 13 8.72 -3.81 -4.69
CA ASN A 13 8.44 -5.15 -4.18
C ASN A 13 8.83 -5.29 -2.70
N CYS A 14 9.97 -4.74 -2.29
CA CYS A 14 10.38 -4.73 -0.89
C CYS A 14 9.40 -3.92 -0.03
N MET A 15 8.95 -2.75 -0.51
CA MET A 15 7.94 -1.93 0.18
C MET A 15 6.62 -2.68 0.35
N TYR A 16 6.16 -3.40 -0.67
CA TYR A 16 4.98 -4.27 -0.55
C TYR A 16 5.19 -5.33 0.52
N ALA A 17 6.30 -6.07 0.48
CA ALA A 17 6.60 -7.09 1.48
C ALA A 17 6.64 -6.51 2.91
N MET A 18 7.24 -5.34 3.09
CA MET A 18 7.31 -4.65 4.39
C MET A 18 5.94 -4.16 4.86
N ALA A 19 5.09 -3.67 3.96
CA ALA A 19 3.71 -3.30 4.26
C ALA A 19 2.90 -4.54 4.69
N PHE A 20 3.04 -5.67 3.98
CA PHE A 20 2.40 -6.93 4.35
C PHE A 20 2.94 -7.52 5.66
N LYS A 21 4.19 -7.25 6.05
CA LYS A 21 4.73 -7.64 7.35
C LYS A 21 4.21 -6.81 8.53
N GLN A 22 3.58 -5.66 8.29
CA GLN A 22 3.03 -4.84 9.38
C GLN A 22 1.94 -5.59 10.15
N SER A 23 1.78 -5.27 11.43
CA SER A 23 0.68 -5.81 12.24
C SER A 23 -0.66 -5.24 11.80
N VAL A 24 -1.73 -6.05 11.89
CA VAL A 24 -3.08 -5.58 11.60
C VAL A 24 -3.44 -4.45 12.57
N GLY A 25 -4.00 -3.36 12.05
CA GLY A 25 -4.37 -2.17 12.81
C GLY A 25 -3.25 -1.14 12.93
N SER A 26 -2.01 -1.46 12.56
CA SER A 26 -0.92 -0.49 12.61
C SER A 26 -1.03 0.52 11.46
N THR A 27 -0.61 1.74 11.77
CA THR A 27 -0.45 2.81 10.78
C THR A 27 1.01 2.98 10.45
N PHE A 28 1.31 3.19 9.18
CA PHE A 28 2.66 3.39 8.69
C PHE A 28 2.66 4.39 7.53
N THR A 29 3.78 5.09 7.38
CA THR A 29 4.08 5.92 6.24
C THR A 29 5.07 5.22 5.32
N TYR A 30 5.15 5.68 4.07
CA TYR A 30 6.14 5.15 3.12
C TYR A 30 7.57 5.41 3.60
N SER A 31 7.84 6.57 4.20
CA SER A 31 9.15 6.93 4.76
C SER A 31 9.57 5.97 5.88
N GLU A 32 8.69 5.68 6.83
CA GLU A 32 8.97 4.73 7.92
C GLU A 32 9.27 3.32 7.40
N LEU A 33 8.58 2.85 6.35
CA LEU A 33 8.88 1.55 5.72
C LEU A 33 10.24 1.54 5.04
N ARG A 34 10.59 2.64 4.35
CA ARG A 34 11.87 2.79 3.67
C ARG A 34 13.04 2.85 4.66
N GLU A 35 12.90 3.61 5.74
CA GLU A 35 13.90 3.66 6.81
C GLU A 35 14.14 2.26 7.40
N LYS A 36 13.06 1.51 7.66
CA LYS A 36 13.16 0.12 8.12
C LYS A 36 13.78 -0.83 7.11
N SER A 37 13.65 -0.57 5.81
CA SER A 37 14.24 -1.42 4.78
C SER A 37 15.72 -1.12 4.54
N GLY A 38 16.26 -0.02 5.09
CA GLY A 38 17.66 0.39 4.87
C GLY A 38 17.99 0.72 3.41
N MET A 39 16.99 0.91 2.55
CA MET A 39 17.24 1.10 1.11
C MET A 39 17.58 2.56 0.80
N VAL A 40 18.79 2.75 0.28
CA VAL A 40 19.23 4.02 -0.29
C VAL A 40 18.66 4.15 -1.70
N CYS A 41 17.88 5.20 -1.95
CA CYS A 41 17.24 5.46 -3.24
C CYS A 41 17.30 6.96 -3.51
N SER A 42 17.40 7.36 -4.77
CA SER A 42 17.33 8.77 -5.15
C SER A 42 15.95 9.36 -4.83
N THR A 43 15.89 10.66 -4.53
CA THR A 43 14.63 11.36 -4.21
C THR A 43 13.59 11.22 -5.32
N ASN A 44 14.01 11.18 -6.59
CA ASN A 44 13.10 10.97 -7.73
C ASN A 44 12.48 9.56 -7.72
N ASP A 45 13.28 8.52 -7.51
CA ASP A 45 12.79 7.14 -7.42
C ASP A 45 11.83 6.97 -6.24
N GLN A 46 12.12 7.61 -5.11
CA GLN A 46 11.21 7.59 -3.95
C GLN A 46 9.86 8.22 -4.28
N ARG A 47 9.85 9.37 -4.97
CA ARG A 47 8.61 10.04 -5.38
C ARG A 47 7.81 9.19 -6.38
N GLU A 48 8.48 8.57 -7.35
CA GLU A 48 7.83 7.72 -8.35
C GLU A 48 7.28 6.42 -7.72
N VAL A 49 8.08 5.72 -6.92
CA VAL A 49 7.65 4.50 -6.23
C VAL A 49 6.56 4.81 -5.21
N GLY A 50 6.65 5.92 -4.47
CA GLY A 50 5.60 6.36 -3.54
C GLY A 50 4.27 6.65 -4.24
N ARG A 51 4.30 7.31 -5.41
CA ARG A 51 3.10 7.52 -6.24
C ARG A 51 2.50 6.20 -6.72
N ARG A 52 3.34 5.26 -7.18
CA ARG A 52 2.89 3.92 -7.60
C ARG A 52 2.26 3.14 -6.46
N PHE A 53 2.87 3.18 -5.28
CA PHE A 53 2.35 2.50 -4.08
C PHE A 53 0.98 3.06 -3.67
N ALA A 54 0.84 4.39 -3.66
CA ALA A 54 -0.44 5.04 -3.38
C ALA A 54 -1.51 4.67 -4.41
N TYR A 55 -1.14 4.66 -5.70
CA TYR A 55 -2.02 4.27 -6.79
C TYR A 55 -2.45 2.80 -6.68
N TRP A 56 -1.53 1.91 -6.35
CA TRP A 56 -1.79 0.49 -6.15
C TRP A 56 -2.81 0.27 -5.02
N ILE A 57 -2.65 0.92 -3.87
CA ILE A 57 -3.61 0.84 -2.75
C ILE A 57 -4.97 1.43 -3.14
N LYS A 58 -5.00 2.53 -3.89
CA LYS A 58 -6.25 3.20 -4.28
C LYS A 58 -7.05 2.43 -5.32
N HIS A 59 -6.37 1.78 -6.28
CA HIS A 59 -7.01 1.16 -7.44
C HIS A 59 -7.10 -0.37 -7.39
N THR A 60 -6.45 -1.02 -6.43
CA THR A 60 -6.49 -2.49 -6.30
C THR A 60 -7.50 -2.88 -5.23
N PRO A 61 -8.71 -3.35 -5.60
CA PRO A 61 -9.70 -3.81 -4.63
C PRO A 61 -9.22 -5.07 -3.92
N GLY A 62 -9.60 -5.24 -2.65
CA GLY A 62 -9.28 -6.43 -1.87
C GLY A 62 -7.96 -6.39 -1.09
N LEU A 63 -7.19 -5.32 -1.21
CA LEU A 63 -5.96 -5.16 -0.43
C LEU A 63 -6.26 -4.93 1.07
N PRO A 64 -5.46 -5.53 1.98
CA PRO A 64 -5.55 -5.30 3.42
C PRO A 64 -4.93 -3.94 3.82
N PHE A 65 -5.10 -2.91 3.00
CA PHE A 65 -4.53 -1.59 3.22
C PHE A 65 -5.56 -0.52 2.89
N LYS A 66 -5.63 0.52 3.71
CA LYS A 66 -6.39 1.73 3.41
C LYS A 66 -5.59 2.98 3.71
N ILE A 67 -5.89 4.05 2.98
CA ILE A 67 -5.35 5.38 3.25
C ILE A 67 -6.22 5.98 4.36
N VAL A 68 -5.61 6.32 5.49
CA VAL A 68 -6.31 6.87 6.67
C VAL A 68 -6.12 8.38 6.84
N GLY A 69 -5.19 8.98 6.10
CA GLY A 69 -4.96 10.42 6.15
C GLY A 69 -3.55 10.79 5.69
N LYS A 70 -3.02 11.86 6.28
CA LYS A 70 -1.65 12.33 6.06
C LYS A 70 -0.96 12.56 7.41
N LYS A 71 0.32 12.23 7.50
CA LYS A 71 1.21 12.49 8.64
C LYS A 71 2.45 13.19 8.10
N ASN A 72 2.75 14.39 8.59
CA ASN A 72 3.91 15.20 8.17
C ASN A 72 4.04 15.35 6.64
N GLY A 73 2.93 15.66 5.95
CA GLY A 73 2.88 15.79 4.49
C GLY A 73 2.95 14.47 3.69
N SER A 74 3.20 13.34 4.35
CA SER A 74 3.22 12.00 3.74
C SER A 74 1.87 11.30 3.91
N LEU A 75 1.49 10.45 2.95
CA LEU A 75 0.29 9.62 3.07
C LEU A 75 0.46 8.61 4.20
N LEU A 76 -0.56 8.53 5.06
CA LEU A 76 -0.64 7.58 6.16
C LEU A 76 -1.51 6.39 5.74
N TYR A 77 -0.91 5.21 5.77
CA TYR A 77 -1.56 3.96 5.44
C TYR A 77 -1.87 3.20 6.74
N LYS A 78 -2.97 2.47 6.76
CA LYS A 78 -3.32 1.55 7.84
C LYS A 78 -3.47 0.16 7.26
N LYS A 79 -2.79 -0.81 7.86
CA LYS A 79 -3.06 -2.21 7.56
C LYS A 79 -4.40 -2.57 8.19
N THR A 80 -5.44 -2.67 7.38
CA THR A 80 -6.67 -3.35 7.79
C THR A 80 -6.39 -4.84 7.70
N GLY A 81 -6.99 -5.69 8.54
CA GLY A 81 -6.69 -7.12 8.54
C GLY A 81 -6.92 -7.81 7.19
N PRO A 82 -6.75 -9.14 7.08
CA PRO A 82 -7.26 -9.87 5.92
C PRO A 82 -8.67 -9.37 5.65
N ASN A 83 -8.82 -8.72 4.50
CA ASN A 83 -9.95 -7.87 4.20
C ASN A 83 -11.25 -8.65 4.43
N PRO A 84 -12.07 -8.31 5.44
CA PRO A 84 -13.37 -8.94 5.62
C PRO A 84 -14.39 -8.35 4.62
N MET A 85 -13.97 -7.92 3.43
CA MET A 85 -14.90 -7.72 2.31
C MET A 85 -15.33 -9.07 1.73
N ARG A 86 -15.67 -9.99 2.63
CA ARG A 86 -16.83 -10.84 2.43
C ARG A 86 -18.01 -9.90 2.62
N HIS A 87 -18.35 -9.12 1.59
CA HIS A 87 -19.74 -8.77 1.40
C HIS A 87 -20.45 -10.12 1.37
N LYS A 88 -21.05 -10.54 2.51
CA LYS A 88 -22.24 -11.36 2.42
C LYS A 88 -23.22 -10.47 1.69
N SER A 89 -23.22 -10.53 0.36
CA SER A 89 -24.42 -10.33 -0.40
C SER A 89 -25.39 -11.36 0.17
N ASN A 90 -26.19 -10.97 1.17
CA ASN A 90 -27.43 -11.66 1.45
C ASN A 90 -28.31 -11.40 0.22
N TRP A 91 -28.00 -12.08 -0.88
CA TRP A 91 -28.96 -12.33 -1.93
C TRP A 91 -30.00 -13.26 -1.30
N LYS A 92 -30.99 -12.67 -0.62
CA LYS A 92 -32.35 -13.21 -0.67
C LYS A 92 -32.80 -12.80 -2.07
N GLY A 93 -32.61 -13.65 -3.08
CA GLY A 93 -33.60 -14.68 -3.33
C GLY A 93 -34.91 -13.96 -3.55
N GLY A 94 -35.10 -13.46 -4.78
CA GLY A 94 -36.24 -12.64 -5.16
C GLY A 94 -37.54 -13.29 -4.69
N ASN A 95 -38.36 -12.50 -4.02
CA ASN A 95 -39.73 -12.85 -3.74
C ASN A 95 -40.57 -11.58 -3.90
N ASN A 96 -41.03 -11.36 -5.12
CA ASN A 96 -42.46 -11.21 -5.43
C ASN A 96 -42.69 -11.38 -6.93
#